data_AF-A0A7S1JP35-F1
#
_entry.id   AF-A0A7S1JP35-F1
#
_cell.length_a   1.000
_cell.length_b   1.000
_cell.length_c   1.000
_cell.angle_alpha   90.00
_cell.angle_beta   90.00
_cell.angle_gamma   90.00
#
_symmetry.space_group_name_H-M   'P 1'
#
loop_
_entity.id
_entity.type
_entity.pdbx_description
1 polymer ?
#
loop_
_entity_poly.entity_id
_entity_poly.type
_entity_poly.pdbx_seq_one_letter_code
_entity_poly.pdbx_strand_id
1 'polypeptide(L)'
;MSRGRKLNEDIDKTLKKVDEGIVEFDDIWSKVHTATNTAQKEKYEGDLKREIKKLQRLRDQLKTWINQSDVKDKKPLIEARKRIETEMERFKVCEREFK
;
A
#
# COMPACT_ATOMS: atom_id res chain seq x y z
N MET A 1 -12.91 -6.54 26.73
CA MET A 1 -12.06 -6.92 25.57
C MET A 1 -10.60 -6.70 25.96
N SER A 2 -9.75 -7.74 25.96
CA SER A 2 -8.33 -7.57 26.32
C SER A 2 -7.58 -6.77 25.25
N ARG A 3 -6.64 -5.92 25.67
CA ARG A 3 -5.87 -5.00 24.80
C ARG A 3 -5.17 -5.73 23.63
N GLY A 4 -4.70 -6.96 23.86
CA GLY A 4 -4.08 -7.80 22.83
C GLY A 4 -5.04 -8.37 21.76
N ARG A 5 -6.33 -8.54 22.06
CA ARG A 5 -7.32 -8.95 21.04
C ARG A 5 -7.62 -7.82 20.07
N LYS A 6 -7.75 -6.60 20.59
CA LYS A 6 -8.03 -5.40 19.78
C LYS A 6 -6.90 -5.11 18.80
N LEU A 7 -5.65 -5.26 19.25
CA LEU A 7 -4.47 -5.05 18.38
C LEU A 7 -4.41 -6.06 17.22
N ASN A 8 -4.68 -7.34 17.47
CA ASN A 8 -4.72 -8.35 16.39
C ASN A 8 -5.83 -8.06 15.38
N GLU A 9 -7.00 -7.64 15.85
CA GLU A 9 -8.11 -7.29 14.96
C GLU A 9 -7.80 -6.05 14.10
N ASP A 10 -7.11 -5.06 14.69
CA ASP A 10 -6.62 -3.89 13.96
C ASP A 10 -5.55 -4.28 12.93
N ILE A 11 -4.65 -5.21 13.29
CA ILE A 11 -3.65 -5.77 12.37
C ILE A 11 -4.33 -6.43 11.17
N ASP A 12 -5.28 -7.34 11.40
CA ASP A 12 -5.97 -8.05 10.33
C ASP A 12 -6.71 -7.08 9.39
N LYS A 13 -7.35 -6.05 9.94
CA LYS A 13 -8.01 -5.00 9.15
C LYS A 13 -7.02 -4.21 8.30
N THR A 14 -5.86 -3.87 8.85
CA THR A 14 -4.82 -3.16 8.10
C THR A 14 -4.20 -4.04 7.03
N LEU A 15 -3.96 -5.33 7.29
CA LEU A 15 -3.46 -6.27 6.28
C LEU A 15 -4.42 -6.35 5.09
N LYS A 16 -5.73 -6.46 5.34
CA LYS A 16 -6.75 -6.42 4.27
C LYS A 16 -6.72 -5.11 3.47
N LYS A 17 -6.57 -3.96 4.14
CA LYS A 17 -6.44 -2.67 3.46
C LYS A 17 -5.19 -2.58 2.59
N VAL A 18 -4.10 -3.23 2.99
CA VAL A 18 -2.88 -3.30 2.18
C VAL A 18 -3.13 -4.13 0.93
N ASP A 19 -3.79 -5.29 1.05
CA ASP A 19 -4.16 -6.11 -0.10
C ASP A 19 -5.09 -5.37 -1.06
N GLU A 20 -6.15 -4.75 -0.54
CA GLU A 20 -7.08 -3.93 -1.31
C GLU A 20 -6.38 -2.77 -2.02
N GLY A 21 -5.51 -2.04 -1.30
CA GLY A 21 -4.77 -0.91 -1.87
C GLY A 21 -3.76 -1.32 -2.94
N ILE A 22 -3.15 -2.50 -2.84
CA ILE A 22 -2.28 -3.05 -3.89
C ILE A 22 -3.10 -3.37 -5.14
N VAL A 23 -4.25 -4.02 -4.98
CA VAL A 23 -5.14 -4.34 -6.11
C VAL A 23 -5.66 -3.07 -6.79
N GLU A 24 -6.06 -2.07 -6.00
CA GLU A 24 -6.49 -0.77 -6.52
C GLU A 24 -5.35 -0.04 -7.25
N PHE A 25 -4.14 -0.08 -6.69
CA PHE A 25 -2.95 0.47 -7.33
C PHE A 25 -2.66 -0.18 -8.69
N ASP A 26 -2.75 -1.51 -8.78
CA ASP A 26 -2.58 -2.26 -10.02
C ASP A 26 -3.65 -1.94 -11.08
N ASP A 27 -4.90 -1.78 -10.66
CA ASP A 27 -6.00 -1.41 -11.55
C ASP A 27 -5.82 0.00 -12.10
N ILE A 28 -5.48 0.98 -11.25
CA ILE A 28 -5.18 2.35 -11.69
C ILE A 28 -3.95 2.36 -12.60
N TRP A 29 -2.91 1.59 -12.28
CA TRP A 29 -1.71 1.45 -13.10
C TRP A 29 -2.03 0.99 -14.51
N SER A 30 -2.84 -0.07 -14.63
CA SER A 30 -3.31 -0.57 -15.92
C SER A 30 -4.09 0.51 -16.69
N LYS A 31 -4.92 1.30 -16.00
CA LYS A 31 -5.66 2.43 -16.60
C LYS A 31 -4.74 3.56 -17.08
N VAL A 32 -3.66 3.89 -16.36
CA VAL A 32 -2.67 4.90 -16.80
C VAL A 32 -2.02 4.47 -18.12
N HIS A 33 -1.60 3.20 -18.22
CA HIS A 33 -0.91 2.69 -19.41
C HIS A 33 -1.84 2.46 -20.60
N THR A 34 -3.12 2.14 -20.36
CA THR A 34 -4.12 1.93 -21.42
C THR A 34 -4.78 3.23 -21.87
N ALA A 35 -4.79 4.28 -21.03
CA ALA A 35 -5.36 5.57 -21.39
C ALA A 35 -4.62 6.18 -22.57
N THR A 36 -5.37 6.50 -23.64
CA THR A 36 -4.86 7.18 -24.84
C THR A 36 -5.05 8.70 -24.78
N ASN A 37 -5.93 9.18 -23.89
CA ASN A 37 -6.22 10.60 -23.69
C ASN A 37 -5.38 11.19 -22.54
N THR A 38 -4.70 12.31 -22.81
CA THR A 38 -3.88 13.06 -21.84
C THR A 38 -4.65 13.42 -20.56
N ALA A 39 -5.89 13.88 -20.65
CA ALA A 39 -6.67 14.27 -19.46
C ALA A 39 -6.98 13.07 -18.55
N GLN A 40 -7.17 11.87 -19.13
CA GLN A 40 -7.37 10.64 -18.36
C GLN A 40 -6.07 10.15 -17.75
N LYS A 41 -4.95 10.24 -18.48
CA LYS A 41 -3.61 9.92 -17.93
C LYS A 41 -3.30 10.77 -16.70
N GLU A 42 -3.42 12.09 -16.80
CA GLU A 42 -3.15 13.01 -15.66
C GLU A 42 -4.05 12.70 -14.46
N LYS A 43 -5.33 12.40 -14.69
CA LYS A 43 -6.25 11.99 -13.64
C LYS A 43 -5.78 10.71 -12.96
N TYR A 44 -5.49 9.66 -13.73
CA TYR A 44 -5.08 8.37 -13.20
C TYR A 44 -3.70 8.45 -12.53
N GLU A 45 -2.76 9.25 -13.03
CA GLU A 45 -1.49 9.53 -12.36
C GLU A 45 -1.71 10.19 -10.98
N GLY A 46 -2.65 11.13 -10.90
CA GLY A 46 -3.06 11.75 -9.64
C GLY A 46 -3.65 10.75 -8.65
N ASP A 47 -4.50 9.85 -9.12
CA ASP A 47 -5.11 8.78 -8.32
C ASP A 47 -4.05 7.77 -7.86
N LEU A 48 -3.13 7.38 -8.74
CA LEU A 48 -2.04 6.46 -8.46
C LEU A 48 -1.06 7.03 -7.42
N LYS A 49 -0.76 8.34 -7.49
CA LYS A 49 0.01 9.07 -6.49
C LYS A 49 -0.71 9.19 -5.15
N ARG A 50 -2.04 9.24 -5.13
CA ARG A 50 -2.82 9.21 -3.89
C ARG A 50 -2.78 7.82 -3.26
N GLU A 51 -2.95 6.78 -4.06
CA GLU A 51 -2.98 5.40 -3.60
C GLU A 51 -1.63 4.97 -3.02
N ILE A 52 -0.53 5.29 -3.69
CA ILE A 52 0.81 4.98 -3.15
C ILE A 52 1.11 5.67 -1.82
N LYS A 53 0.60 6.90 -1.62
CA LYS A 53 0.71 7.61 -0.33
C LYS A 53 -0.10 6.92 0.77
N LYS A 54 -1.26 6.31 0.45
CA LYS A 54 -2.01 5.51 1.44
C LYS A 54 -1.23 4.26 1.82
N LEU A 55 -0.70 3.53 0.83
CA LEU A 55 0.14 2.36 1.07
C LEU A 55 1.37 2.69 1.91
N GLN A 56 2.04 3.83 1.66
CA GLN A 56 3.15 4.32 2.49
C GLN A 56 2.77 4.50 3.96
N ARG A 57 1.60 5.10 4.24
CA ARG A 57 1.11 5.27 5.62
C ARG A 57 0.85 3.93 6.30
N LEU A 58 0.23 2.99 5.58
CA LEU A 58 0.01 1.62 6.07
C LEU A 58 1.36 0.94 6.36
N ARG A 59 2.36 1.10 5.50
CA ARG A 59 3.71 0.57 5.68
C ARG A 59 4.38 1.09 6.95
N ASP A 60 4.24 2.38 7.26
CA ASP A 60 4.81 2.95 8.48
C ASP A 60 4.06 2.50 9.75
N GLN A 61 2.74 2.29 9.64
CA GLN A 61 1.95 1.66 10.69
C GLN A 61 2.39 0.20 10.93
N LEU A 62 2.57 -0.59 9.86
CA LEU A 62 3.12 -1.94 9.95
C LEU A 62 4.51 -1.95 10.59
N LYS A 63 5.39 -1.01 10.23
CA LYS A 63 6.72 -0.86 10.85
C LYS A 63 6.61 -0.60 12.35
N THR A 64 5.66 0.23 12.77
CA THR A 64 5.40 0.51 14.19
C THR A 64 4.98 -0.77 14.93
N TRP A 65 4.05 -1.54 14.36
CA TRP A 65 3.59 -2.80 14.96
C TRP A 65 4.67 -3.90 14.99
N ILE A 66 5.52 -3.98 13.97
CA ILE A 66 6.69 -4.88 13.97
C ILE A 66 7.63 -4.55 15.14
N ASN A 67 7.77 -3.28 15.50
CA ASN A 67 8.62 -2.84 16.61
C ASN A 67 7.93 -2.97 17.99
N GLN A 68 6.62 -3.19 18.05
CA GLN A 68 5.94 -3.42 19.32
C GLN A 68 6.25 -4.82 19.88
N SER A 69 6.42 -4.90 21.21
CA SER A 69 6.65 -6.15 21.96
C SER A 69 5.39 -7.00 22.09
N ASP A 70 4.22 -6.38 22.04
CA ASP A 70 2.92 -7.03 22.26
C ASP A 70 2.46 -7.85 21.04
N VAL A 71 3.10 -7.65 19.89
CA VAL A 71 2.83 -8.40 18.65
C VAL A 71 3.65 -9.69 18.66
N LYS A 72 2.95 -10.82 18.81
CA LYS A 72 3.57 -12.15 18.86
C LYS A 72 3.98 -12.67 17.48
N ASP A 73 3.11 -12.51 16.48
CA ASP A 73 3.42 -12.91 15.10
C ASP A 73 3.66 -11.68 14.22
N LYS A 74 4.91 -11.52 13.81
CA LYS A 74 5.36 -10.39 12.98
C LYS A 74 5.53 -10.78 11.51
N LYS A 75 5.45 -12.07 11.17
CA LYS A 75 5.62 -12.55 9.80
C LYS A 75 4.66 -11.89 8.81
N PRO A 76 3.33 -11.86 9.05
CA PRO A 76 2.40 -11.26 8.09
C PRO A 76 2.62 -9.75 7.94
N LEU A 77 3.02 -9.06 9.02
CA LEU A 77 3.35 -7.63 8.98
C LEU A 77 4.59 -7.36 8.11
N ILE A 78 5.62 -8.20 8.24
CA ILE A 78 6.85 -8.09 7.45
C ILE A 78 6.57 -8.35 5.97
N GLU A 79 5.76 -9.37 5.66
CA GLU A 79 5.37 -9.70 4.28
C GLU A 79 4.54 -8.58 3.64
N ALA A 80 3.52 -8.08 4.33
CA ALA A 80 2.72 -6.95 3.85
C ALA A 80 3.58 -5.69 3.65
N ARG A 81 4.52 -5.41 4.56
CA ARG A 81 5.47 -4.31 4.42
C ARG A 81 6.35 -4.47 3.17
N LYS A 82 6.89 -5.66 2.91
CA LYS A 82 7.68 -5.92 1.70
C LYS A 82 6.88 -5.72 0.43
N ARG A 83 5.62 -6.20 0.40
CA ARG A 83 4.73 -6.02 -0.76
C ARG A 83 4.49 -4.55 -1.08
N ILE A 84 4.25 -3.72 -0.06
CA ILE A 84 4.14 -2.27 -0.25
C ILE A 84 5.44 -1.66 -0.79
N GLU A 85 6.60 -2.08 -0.24
CA GLU A 85 7.90 -1.58 -0.71
C GLU A 85 8.17 -1.93 -2.18
N THR A 86 7.73 -3.10 -2.64
CA THR A 86 7.79 -3.48 -4.06
C THR A 86 6.93 -2.56 -4.93
N GLU A 87 5.68 -2.29 -4.55
CA GLU A 87 4.81 -1.38 -5.32
C GLU A 87 5.33 0.07 -5.29
N MET A 88 5.97 0.51 -4.21
CA MET A 88 6.64 1.80 -4.14
C MET A 88 7.80 1.93 -5.12
N GLU A 89 8.63 0.89 -5.26
CA GLU A 89 9.72 0.91 -6.23
C GLU A 89 9.16 0.92 -7.66
N ARG A 90 8.11 0.12 -7.93
CA ARG A 90 7.41 0.12 -9.21
C ARG A 90 6.83 1.50 -9.55
N PHE A 91 6.19 2.18 -8.58
CA PHE A 91 5.72 3.55 -8.75
C PHE A 91 6.84 4.51 -9.11
N LYS A 92 7.98 4.39 -8.43
CA LYS A 92 9.13 5.29 -8.62
C LYS A 92 9.78 5.13 -10.00
N VAL A 93 9.82 3.91 -10.53
CA VAL A 93 10.26 3.67 -11.92
C VAL A 93 9.29 4.33 -12.90
N CYS A 94 7.98 4.18 -12.68
CA CYS A 94 6.95 4.86 -13.45
C CYS A 94 7.12 6.39 -13.43
N GLU A 95 7.19 7.00 -12.25
CA GLU A 95 7.30 8.46 -12.10
C GLU A 95 8.58 9.00 -12.76
N ARG A 96 9.57 8.14 -13.06
CA ARG A 96 10.76 8.50 -13.85
C ARG A 96 10.57 8.32 -15.37
N GLU A 97 9.74 7.37 -15.81
CA GLU A 97 9.44 7.17 -17.24
C GLU A 97 8.43 8.22 -17.76
N PHE A 98 7.53 8.69 -16.90
CA PHE A 98 6.48 9.65 -17.22
C PHE A 98 6.90 11.13 -17.01
N LYS A 99 8.13 11.39 -16.57
CA LYS A 99 8.65 12.73 -16.23
C LYS A 99 9.82 13.12 -17.12
#